data_AF-A0A524NBY0-F1
#
_entry.id   AF-A0A524NBY0-F1
#
_cell.length_a   1.000
_cell.length_b   1.000
_cell.length_c   1.000
_cell.angle_alpha   90.00
_cell.angle_beta   90.00
_cell.angle_gamma   90.00
#
_symmetry.space_group_name_H-M   'P 1'
#
loop_
_entity.id
_entity.type
_entity.pdbx_description
1 polymer ?
#
loop_
_entity_poly.entity_id
_entity_poly.type
_entity_poly.pdbx_seq_one_letter_code
_entity_poly.pdbx_strand_id
1 'polypeptide(L)'
;SVEERIEQVRSMYERYLGRKPEIDHDVWASERSTGNRNRAIAYLMLSRGIIEDRVEETLDLYFGQCSVLVTAGDLAVIGATIANHGVHPMTREQVVPREVTRDMLTVALTCGMYDYAGEWAYSVGIPAKSGVGGGILGMLPGVGAMATFSPRLDGIGNSVRGLRVFEELSQRFDMHLFDPDRPWRRSGAVEQPTVSDELR
;
A
#
# COMPACT_ATOMS: atom_id res chain seq x y z
N SER A 1 4.68 26.28 -4.61
CA SER A 1 6.09 25.84 -4.65
C SER A 1 6.19 24.34 -4.38
N VAL A 2 7.40 23.76 -4.30
CA VAL A 2 7.57 22.36 -3.89
C VAL A 2 7.16 22.18 -2.42
N GLU A 3 7.49 23.14 -1.56
CA GLU A 3 7.14 23.11 -0.13
C GLU A 3 5.62 23.04 0.09
N GLU A 4 4.83 23.82 -0.65
CA GLU A 4 3.36 23.78 -0.58
C GLU A 4 2.81 22.41 -0.97
N ARG A 5 3.38 21.76 -2.00
CA ARG A 5 2.95 20.43 -2.46
C ARG A 5 3.32 19.35 -1.44
N ILE A 6 4.47 19.48 -0.78
CA ILE A 6 4.87 18.60 0.31
C ILE A 6 3.92 18.76 1.49
N GLU A 7 3.54 19.99 1.84
CA GLU A 7 2.58 20.22 2.90
C GLU A 7 1.18 19.66 2.57
N GLN A 8 0.77 19.68 1.30
CA GLN A 8 -0.43 18.98 0.84
C GLN A 8 -0.31 17.45 1.04
N VAL A 9 0.83 16.84 0.72
CA VAL A 9 1.08 15.41 0.98
C VAL A 9 1.01 15.11 2.47
N ARG A 10 1.62 15.93 3.32
CA ARG A 10 1.56 15.76 4.79
C ARG A 10 0.14 15.92 5.33
N SER A 11 -0.62 16.88 4.81
CA SER A 11 -2.04 17.09 5.16
C SER A 11 -2.92 15.93 4.70
N MET A 12 -2.59 15.30 3.55
CA MET A 12 -3.25 14.06 3.14
C MET A 12 -2.96 12.92 4.12
N TYR A 13 -1.70 12.73 4.54
CA TYR A 13 -1.35 11.71 5.55
C TYR A 13 -2.00 11.97 6.91
N GLU A 14 -2.16 13.22 7.32
CA GLU A 14 -2.82 13.59 8.57
C GLU A 14 -4.24 13.02 8.69
N ARG A 15 -4.98 12.93 7.57
CA ARG A 15 -6.32 12.32 7.52
C ARG A 15 -6.31 10.82 7.84
N TYR A 16 -5.19 10.13 7.60
CA TYR A 16 -5.02 8.74 7.99
C TYR A 16 -4.47 8.58 9.40
N LEU A 17 -3.59 9.48 9.83
CA LEU A 17 -2.79 9.29 11.04
C LEU A 17 -3.33 10.04 12.25
N GLY A 18 -4.24 11.01 12.03
CA GLY A 18 -4.69 11.96 13.06
C GLY A 18 -3.60 12.95 13.50
N ARG A 19 -2.46 12.97 12.81
CA ARG A 19 -1.32 13.87 13.04
C ARG A 19 -0.56 14.09 11.74
N LYS A 20 0.05 15.27 11.57
CA LYS A 20 1.00 15.49 10.48
C LYS A 20 2.25 14.66 10.70
N PRO A 21 2.66 13.80 9.75
CA PRO A 21 3.90 13.08 9.89
C PRO A 21 5.10 14.00 9.68
N GLU A 22 6.21 13.62 10.30
CA GLU A 22 7.51 14.25 10.11
C GLU A 22 8.16 13.74 8.82
N ILE A 23 9.09 14.53 8.28
CA ILE A 23 9.90 14.16 7.14
C ILE A 23 11.33 13.99 7.62
N ASP A 24 11.95 12.88 7.23
CA ASP A 24 13.37 12.66 7.41
C ASP A 24 14.15 13.46 6.37
N HIS A 25 14.67 14.62 6.79
CA HIS A 25 15.39 15.52 5.91
C HIS A 25 16.75 14.96 5.45
N ASP A 26 17.36 14.05 6.21
CA ASP A 26 18.63 13.42 5.86
C ASP A 26 18.42 12.39 4.75
N VAL A 27 17.37 11.56 4.86
CA VAL A 27 16.96 10.63 3.80
C VAL A 27 16.55 11.40 2.54
N TRP A 28 15.77 12.48 2.68
CA TRP A 28 15.37 13.28 1.53
C TRP A 28 16.57 13.89 0.81
N ALA A 29 17.52 14.51 1.53
CA ALA A 29 18.72 15.07 0.95
C ALA A 29 19.58 13.98 0.27
N SER A 30 19.72 12.82 0.91
CA SER A 30 20.43 11.67 0.37
C SER A 30 19.80 11.20 -0.95
N GLU A 31 18.51 10.86 -0.95
CA GLU A 31 17.77 10.37 -2.13
C GLU A 31 17.79 11.38 -3.29
N ARG A 32 17.66 12.68 -2.97
CA ARG A 32 17.76 13.76 -3.97
C ARG A 32 19.13 13.78 -4.64
N SER A 33 20.21 13.57 -3.89
CA SER A 33 21.58 13.61 -4.39
C SER A 33 21.96 12.36 -5.21
N THR A 34 21.44 11.17 -4.85
CA THR A 34 21.81 9.89 -5.47
C THR A 34 20.74 9.29 -6.40
N GLY A 35 19.58 9.94 -6.55
CA GLY A 35 18.41 9.46 -7.29
C GLY A 35 18.53 9.38 -8.82
N ASN A 36 19.71 9.05 -9.37
CA ASN A 36 20.00 8.99 -10.80
C ASN A 36 19.07 8.02 -11.57
N ARG A 37 18.71 6.88 -10.96
CA ARG A 37 17.76 5.93 -11.55
C ARG A 37 16.38 6.56 -11.73
N ASN A 38 15.91 7.30 -10.73
CA ASN A 38 14.61 7.99 -10.79
C ASN A 38 14.63 9.14 -11.80
N ARG A 39 15.75 9.86 -11.93
CA ARG A 39 15.97 10.84 -13.00
C ARG A 39 15.86 10.22 -14.40
N ALA A 40 16.54 9.09 -14.62
CA ALA A 40 16.45 8.39 -15.91
C ALA A 40 15.01 7.97 -16.25
N ILE A 41 14.27 7.44 -15.27
CA ILE A 41 12.85 7.09 -15.43
C ILE A 41 12.02 8.34 -15.75
N ALA A 42 12.21 9.43 -15.02
CA ALA A 42 11.45 10.66 -15.23
C ALA A 42 11.70 11.27 -16.61
N TYR A 43 12.95 11.31 -17.09
CA TYR A 43 13.25 11.77 -18.45
C TYR A 43 12.70 10.83 -19.53
N LEU A 44 12.66 9.53 -19.29
CA LEU A 44 11.97 8.60 -20.17
C LEU A 44 10.46 8.91 -20.22
N MET A 45 9.83 9.14 -19.07
CA MET A 45 8.42 9.53 -18.98
C MET A 45 8.16 10.88 -19.69
N LEU A 46 9.04 11.86 -19.53
CA LEU A 46 8.97 13.15 -20.22
C LEU A 46 9.02 12.98 -21.73
N SER A 47 9.95 12.16 -22.25
CA SER A 47 10.05 11.89 -23.70
C SER A 47 8.80 11.23 -24.30
N ARG A 48 7.97 10.61 -23.46
CA ARG A 48 6.69 10.01 -23.83
C ARG A 48 5.48 10.91 -23.52
N GLY A 49 5.70 12.12 -23.00
CA GLY A 49 4.64 13.06 -22.63
C GLY A 49 3.80 12.62 -21.44
N ILE A 50 4.31 11.72 -20.58
CA ILE A 50 3.60 11.24 -19.38
C ILE A 50 3.68 12.26 -18.25
N ILE A 51 4.78 13.00 -18.16
CA ILE A 51 4.99 14.10 -17.22
C ILE A 51 5.37 15.38 -17.98
N GLU A 52 5.17 16.52 -17.32
CA GLU A 52 5.55 17.84 -17.82
C GLU A 52 7.05 18.14 -17.63
N ASP A 53 7.53 19.27 -18.16
CA ASP A 53 8.94 19.69 -18.20
C ASP A 53 9.54 20.10 -16.83
N ARG A 54 8.81 19.86 -15.74
CA ARG A 54 9.23 20.13 -14.34
C ARG A 54 9.77 18.87 -13.65
N VAL A 55 10.75 18.23 -14.29
CA VAL A 55 11.30 16.93 -13.85
C VAL A 55 11.90 16.98 -12.45
N GLU A 56 12.84 17.89 -12.19
CA GLU A 56 13.54 17.95 -10.90
C GLU A 56 12.58 18.31 -9.75
N GLU A 57 11.60 19.19 -9.97
CA GLU A 57 10.60 19.52 -8.95
C GLU A 57 9.64 18.35 -8.66
N THR A 58 9.30 17.58 -9.69
CA THR A 58 8.48 16.36 -9.55
C THR A 58 9.22 15.30 -8.76
N LEU A 59 10.51 15.12 -9.05
CA LEU A 59 11.37 14.22 -8.31
C LEU A 59 11.60 14.67 -6.87
N ASP A 60 11.78 15.97 -6.63
CA ASP A 60 11.97 16.49 -5.27
C ASP A 60 10.73 16.24 -4.39
N LEU A 61 9.53 16.43 -4.94
CA LEU A 61 8.29 16.03 -4.26
C LEU A 61 8.24 14.52 -3.98
N TYR A 62 8.62 13.69 -4.96
CA TYR A 62 8.66 12.23 -4.81
C TYR A 62 9.64 11.80 -3.70
N PHE A 63 10.84 12.36 -3.66
CA PHE A 63 11.82 12.08 -2.60
C PHE A 63 11.33 12.53 -1.23
N GLY A 64 10.70 13.71 -1.15
CA GLY A 64 10.06 14.18 0.09
C GLY A 64 8.98 13.22 0.58
N GLN A 65 8.13 12.71 -0.33
CA GLN A 65 7.10 11.73 0.01
C GLN A 65 7.70 10.40 0.51
N CYS A 66 8.75 9.90 -0.12
CA CYS A 66 9.46 8.69 0.30
C CYS A 66 10.17 8.83 1.66
N SER A 67 10.35 10.06 2.12
CA SER A 67 11.04 10.38 3.38
C SER A 67 10.07 10.65 4.54
N VAL A 68 8.76 10.43 4.34
CA VAL A 68 7.75 10.57 5.40
C VAL A 68 7.92 9.46 6.45
N LEU A 69 8.05 9.85 7.72
CA LEU A 69 8.25 8.94 8.83
C LEU A 69 6.92 8.36 9.34
N VAL A 70 6.86 7.03 9.35
CA VAL A 70 5.72 6.25 9.85
C VAL A 70 6.19 5.02 10.62
N THR A 71 5.38 4.58 11.56
CA THR A 71 5.54 3.32 12.29
C THR A 71 4.76 2.18 11.62
N ALA A 72 4.99 0.93 12.04
CA ALA A 72 4.14 -0.18 11.62
C ALA A 72 2.68 0.03 12.04
N GLY A 73 2.42 0.68 13.19
CA GLY A 73 1.06 1.03 13.62
C GLY A 73 0.38 2.01 12.66
N ASP A 74 1.10 3.05 12.24
CA ASP A 74 0.62 4.03 11.26
C ASP A 74 0.28 3.35 9.92
N LEU A 75 1.16 2.46 9.43
CA LEU A 75 0.91 1.68 8.22
C LEU A 75 -0.34 0.80 8.36
N ALA A 76 -0.54 0.15 9.50
CA ALA A 76 -1.73 -0.66 9.74
C ALA A 76 -3.02 0.19 9.68
N VAL A 77 -3.02 1.42 10.20
CA VAL A 77 -4.18 2.33 10.12
C VAL A 77 -4.43 2.80 8.69
N ILE A 78 -3.37 3.16 7.95
CA ILE A 78 -3.48 3.50 6.52
C ILE A 78 -4.09 2.33 5.74
N GLY A 79 -3.56 1.14 5.93
CA GLY A 79 -4.06 -0.08 5.31
C GLY A 79 -5.51 -0.38 5.66
N ALA A 80 -5.86 -0.27 6.95
CA ALA A 80 -7.21 -0.56 7.43
C ALA A 80 -8.21 0.43 6.84
N THR A 81 -7.82 1.68 6.64
CA THR A 81 -8.62 2.69 5.94
C THR A 81 -8.90 2.27 4.50
N ILE A 82 -7.88 1.86 3.75
CA ILE A 82 -8.03 1.40 2.35
C ILE A 82 -8.88 0.13 2.30
N ALA A 83 -8.60 -0.85 3.15
CA ALA A 83 -9.34 -2.10 3.27
C ALA A 83 -10.81 -1.88 3.66
N ASN A 84 -11.11 -0.83 4.41
CA ASN A 84 -12.45 -0.41 4.83
C ASN A 84 -13.08 0.59 3.84
N HIS A 85 -12.91 0.36 2.54
CA HIS A 85 -13.50 1.17 1.47
C HIS A 85 -13.14 2.67 1.55
N GLY A 86 -11.97 2.97 2.10
CA GLY A 86 -11.43 4.32 2.23
C GLY A 86 -11.95 5.08 3.44
N VAL A 87 -12.70 4.43 4.32
CA VAL A 87 -13.22 5.02 5.56
C VAL A 87 -12.26 4.72 6.71
N HIS A 88 -11.79 5.75 7.39
CA HIS A 88 -10.90 5.61 8.53
C HIS A 88 -11.60 4.81 9.65
N PRO A 89 -11.00 3.74 10.18
CA PRO A 89 -11.68 2.80 11.10
C PRO A 89 -12.11 3.44 12.43
N MET A 90 -11.31 4.37 12.96
CA MET A 90 -11.61 5.05 14.23
C MET A 90 -12.47 6.32 14.06
N THR A 91 -12.07 7.25 13.19
CA THR A 91 -12.75 8.55 13.03
C THR A 91 -14.00 8.49 12.14
N ARG A 92 -14.17 7.43 11.34
CA ARG A 92 -15.24 7.27 10.34
C ARG A 92 -15.21 8.28 9.20
N GLU A 93 -14.12 9.03 9.04
CA GLU A 93 -13.92 9.94 7.91
C GLU A 93 -13.72 9.16 6.59
N GLN A 94 -14.31 9.63 5.50
CA GLN A 94 -14.02 9.13 4.14
C GLN A 94 -12.70 9.75 3.63
N VAL A 95 -11.59 9.04 3.85
CA VAL A 95 -10.24 9.51 3.47
C VAL A 95 -9.99 9.33 1.97
N VAL A 96 -10.36 8.17 1.43
CA VAL A 96 -10.19 7.81 0.02
C VAL A 96 -11.54 7.46 -0.58
N PRO A 97 -11.91 7.90 -1.80
CA PRO A 97 -13.15 7.46 -2.43
C PRO A 97 -13.20 5.92 -2.56
N ARG A 98 -14.39 5.34 -2.38
CA ARG A 98 -14.58 3.89 -2.36
C ARG A 98 -14.10 3.22 -3.64
N GLU A 99 -14.39 3.83 -4.78
CA GLU A 99 -14.01 3.37 -6.12
C GLU A 99 -12.50 3.29 -6.27
N VAL A 100 -11.75 4.25 -5.72
CA VAL A 100 -10.28 4.30 -5.79
C VAL A 100 -9.66 3.18 -4.94
N THR A 101 -10.30 2.80 -3.83
CA THR A 101 -9.74 1.73 -2.97
C THR A 101 -9.64 0.38 -3.67
N ARG A 102 -10.60 0.06 -4.55
CA ARG A 102 -10.54 -1.17 -5.35
C ARG A 102 -9.32 -1.17 -6.27
N ASP A 103 -9.03 -0.03 -6.91
CA ASP A 103 -7.92 0.10 -7.84
C ASP A 103 -6.59 0.04 -7.08
N MET A 104 -6.49 0.67 -5.91
CA MET A 104 -5.33 0.57 -5.02
C MET A 104 -5.05 -0.87 -4.58
N LEU A 105 -6.08 -1.61 -4.14
CA LEU A 105 -5.95 -3.01 -3.73
C LEU A 105 -5.52 -3.90 -4.90
N THR A 106 -6.05 -3.65 -6.10
CA THR A 106 -5.68 -4.39 -7.32
C THR A 106 -4.19 -4.19 -7.63
N VAL A 107 -3.73 -2.93 -7.68
CA VAL A 107 -2.32 -2.62 -7.95
C VAL A 107 -1.39 -3.15 -6.85
N ALA A 108 -1.82 -3.08 -5.58
CA ALA A 108 -1.06 -3.64 -4.46
C ALA A 108 -0.88 -5.16 -4.60
N LEU A 109 -1.93 -5.88 -5.01
CA LEU A 109 -1.84 -7.32 -5.24
C LEU A 109 -0.89 -7.68 -6.39
N THR A 110 -0.98 -6.96 -7.52
CA THR A 110 -0.25 -7.36 -8.74
C THR A 110 1.17 -6.83 -8.82
N CYS A 111 1.49 -5.72 -8.14
CA CYS A 111 2.76 -5.00 -8.32
C CYS A 111 3.44 -4.63 -6.99
N GLY A 112 2.83 -4.92 -5.85
CA GLY A 112 3.25 -4.32 -4.58
C GLY A 112 4.51 -4.90 -3.96
N MET A 113 4.89 -6.12 -4.34
CA MET A 113 5.99 -6.89 -3.76
C MET A 113 7.20 -7.04 -4.69
N TYR A 114 7.41 -6.05 -5.58
CA TYR A 114 8.48 -6.07 -6.59
C TYR A 114 8.39 -7.33 -7.47
N ASP A 115 9.53 -7.96 -7.76
CA ASP A 115 9.61 -9.18 -8.56
C ASP A 115 8.96 -10.40 -7.85
N TYR A 116 8.63 -10.28 -6.56
CA TYR A 116 7.92 -11.31 -5.79
C TYR A 116 6.40 -11.26 -5.96
N ALA A 117 5.83 -10.27 -6.64
CA ALA A 117 4.38 -10.07 -6.65
C ALA A 117 3.56 -11.27 -7.17
N GLY A 118 4.07 -11.98 -8.17
CA GLY A 118 3.40 -13.18 -8.70
C GLY A 118 3.36 -14.34 -7.70
N GLU A 119 4.52 -14.69 -7.13
CA GLU A 119 4.63 -15.74 -6.10
C GLU A 119 3.86 -15.36 -4.83
N TRP A 120 3.91 -14.08 -4.45
CA TRP A 120 3.15 -13.53 -3.32
C TRP A 120 1.64 -13.68 -3.53
N ALA A 121 1.13 -13.34 -4.70
CA ALA A 121 -0.30 -13.46 -5.01
C ALA A 121 -0.76 -14.94 -5.02
N TYR A 122 0.14 -15.88 -5.34
CA TYR A 122 -0.13 -17.31 -5.34
C TYR A 122 -0.07 -17.95 -3.94
N SER A 123 0.94 -17.58 -3.15
CA SER A 123 1.25 -18.25 -1.86
C SER A 123 0.62 -17.56 -0.66
N VAL A 124 0.59 -16.22 -0.64
CA VAL A 124 0.09 -15.41 0.48
C VAL A 124 -1.29 -14.84 0.15
N GLY A 125 -1.48 -14.33 -1.07
CA GLY A 125 -2.77 -13.87 -1.58
C GLY A 125 -3.33 -12.62 -0.89
N ILE A 126 -2.52 -11.80 -0.23
CA ILE A 126 -2.96 -10.58 0.46
C ILE A 126 -2.48 -9.36 -0.33
N PRO A 127 -3.35 -8.43 -0.79
CA PRO A 127 -2.89 -7.17 -1.37
C PRO A 127 -1.89 -6.45 -0.47
N ALA A 128 -0.68 -6.18 -0.96
CA ALA A 128 0.40 -5.68 -0.10
C ALA A 128 1.32 -4.67 -0.78
N LYS A 129 2.13 -3.94 0.00
CA LYS A 129 3.22 -3.12 -0.50
C LYS A 129 4.43 -3.26 0.43
N SER A 130 5.57 -3.58 -0.15
CA SER A 130 6.87 -3.59 0.53
C SER A 130 7.61 -2.26 0.36
N GLY A 131 8.41 -1.86 1.33
CA GLY A 131 9.28 -0.69 1.27
C GLY A 131 10.72 -1.06 1.59
N VAL A 132 11.67 -0.44 0.90
CA VAL A 132 13.12 -0.65 1.11
C VAL A 132 13.59 -0.23 2.51
N GLY A 133 12.80 0.55 3.25
CA GLY A 133 13.01 0.79 4.68
C GLY A 133 12.75 -0.43 5.57
N GLY A 134 12.26 -1.55 5.00
CA GLY A 134 11.95 -2.79 5.72
C GLY A 134 10.52 -2.90 6.24
N GLY A 135 9.64 -1.97 5.84
CA GLY A 135 8.22 -2.03 6.12
C GLY A 135 7.45 -2.86 5.09
N ILE A 136 6.48 -3.66 5.52
CA ILE A 136 5.50 -4.29 4.63
C ILE A 136 4.10 -3.97 5.15
N LEU A 137 3.25 -3.45 4.27
CA LEU A 137 1.83 -3.23 4.50
C LEU A 137 1.03 -4.31 3.77
N GLY A 138 0.15 -5.03 4.46
CA GLY A 138 -0.81 -5.97 3.88
C GLY A 138 -2.25 -5.57 4.23
N MET A 139 -3.15 -5.64 3.25
CA MET A 139 -4.53 -5.15 3.33
C MET A 139 -5.50 -6.28 2.99
N LEU A 140 -6.44 -6.57 3.90
CA LEU A 140 -7.48 -7.58 3.73
C LEU A 140 -8.83 -6.87 3.50
N PRO A 141 -9.31 -6.80 2.25
CA PRO A 141 -10.50 -6.01 1.90
C PRO A 141 -11.72 -6.41 2.72
N GLY A 142 -12.33 -5.44 3.41
CA GLY A 142 -13.50 -5.65 4.28
C GLY A 142 -13.20 -6.22 5.66
N VAL A 143 -11.92 -6.49 6.00
CA VAL A 143 -11.50 -7.07 7.29
C VAL A 143 -10.64 -6.09 8.07
N GLY A 144 -9.57 -5.59 7.45
CA GLY A 144 -8.58 -4.76 8.12
C GLY A 144 -7.24 -4.78 7.40
N ALA A 145 -6.16 -4.49 8.12
CA ALA A 145 -4.81 -4.52 7.59
C ALA A 145 -3.80 -4.86 8.67
N MET A 146 -2.62 -5.25 8.23
CA MET A 146 -1.48 -5.57 9.07
C MET A 146 -0.25 -4.92 8.48
N ALA A 147 0.72 -4.58 9.32
CA ALA A 147 2.00 -4.11 8.87
C ALA A 147 3.13 -4.68 9.71
N THR A 148 4.26 -4.92 9.07
CA THR A 148 5.49 -5.38 9.73
C THR A 148 6.62 -4.39 9.44
N PHE A 149 7.60 -4.36 10.34
CA PHE A 149 8.83 -3.60 10.13
C PHE A 149 10.02 -4.44 10.58
N SER A 150 10.93 -4.70 9.65
CA SER A 150 12.21 -5.35 9.90
C SER A 150 13.21 -4.91 8.83
N PRO A 151 14.28 -4.15 9.17
CA PRO A 151 15.15 -3.50 8.18
C PRO A 151 15.85 -4.44 7.19
N ARG A 152 16.19 -5.66 7.60
CA ARG A 152 16.97 -6.58 6.75
C ARG A 152 16.14 -7.04 5.54
N LEU A 153 16.64 -6.77 4.34
CA LEU A 153 16.02 -7.15 3.07
C LEU A 153 16.63 -8.43 2.48
N ASP A 154 15.86 -9.11 1.62
CA ASP A 154 16.31 -10.19 0.75
C ASP A 154 16.97 -9.65 -0.55
N GLY A 155 17.32 -10.55 -1.47
CA GLY A 155 17.97 -10.20 -2.73
C GLY A 155 17.11 -9.40 -3.72
N ILE A 156 15.81 -9.28 -3.48
CA ILE A 156 14.84 -8.57 -4.34
C ILE A 156 14.21 -7.35 -3.65
N GLY A 157 14.69 -7.01 -2.45
CA GLY A 157 14.35 -5.77 -1.75
C GLY A 157 13.17 -5.86 -0.78
N ASN A 158 12.73 -7.07 -0.40
CA ASN A 158 11.65 -7.27 0.56
C ASN A 158 12.19 -7.58 1.96
N SER A 159 11.47 -7.16 3.01
CA SER A 159 11.84 -7.48 4.39
C SER A 159 11.78 -8.99 4.66
N VAL A 160 12.91 -9.61 4.98
CA VAL A 160 13.02 -11.08 5.16
C VAL A 160 12.04 -11.58 6.23
N ARG A 161 12.04 -10.93 7.40
CA ARG A 161 11.16 -11.32 8.50
C ARG A 161 9.72 -10.90 8.26
N GLY A 162 9.50 -9.77 7.59
CA GLY A 162 8.17 -9.30 7.24
C GLY A 162 7.45 -10.31 6.34
N LEU A 163 8.14 -10.82 5.31
CA LEU A 163 7.61 -11.87 4.43
C LEU A 163 7.18 -13.11 5.22
N ARG A 164 8.07 -13.64 6.08
CA ARG A 164 7.79 -14.82 6.90
C ARG A 164 6.55 -14.66 7.78
N VAL A 165 6.37 -13.49 8.39
CA VAL A 165 5.17 -13.20 9.20
C VAL A 165 3.90 -13.29 8.34
N PHE A 166 3.89 -12.70 7.14
CA PHE A 166 2.72 -12.76 6.27
C PHE A 166 2.46 -14.17 5.73
N GLU A 167 3.50 -14.93 5.38
CA GLU A 167 3.39 -16.35 4.99
C GLU A 167 2.73 -17.18 6.11
N GLU A 168 3.24 -17.07 7.34
CA GLU A 168 2.71 -17.81 8.49
C GLU A 168 1.28 -17.41 8.84
N LEU A 169 0.98 -16.10 8.84
CA LEU A 169 -0.37 -15.62 9.14
C LEU A 169 -1.38 -16.04 8.07
N SER A 170 -1.00 -15.98 6.79
CA SER A 170 -1.90 -16.38 5.72
C SER A 170 -2.22 -17.87 5.78
N GLN A 171 -1.21 -18.72 6.02
CA GLN A 171 -1.41 -20.17 6.16
C GLN A 171 -2.19 -20.54 7.42
N ARG A 172 -1.96 -19.84 8.55
CA ARG A 172 -2.57 -20.20 9.83
C ARG A 172 -4.01 -19.73 9.97
N PHE A 173 -4.36 -18.63 9.31
CA PHE A 173 -5.66 -17.99 9.43
C PHE A 173 -6.41 -17.93 8.09
N ASP A 174 -5.99 -18.73 7.10
CA ASP A 174 -6.57 -18.86 5.76
C ASP A 174 -6.66 -17.55 4.96
N MET A 175 -5.77 -16.57 5.22
CA MET A 175 -5.93 -15.15 4.82
C MET A 175 -5.86 -14.86 3.32
N HIS A 176 -5.78 -15.90 2.52
CA HIS A 176 -5.65 -15.80 1.08
C HIS A 176 -6.92 -15.23 0.44
N LEU A 177 -6.79 -14.14 -0.34
CA LEU A 177 -7.93 -13.44 -0.93
C LEU A 177 -8.79 -14.34 -1.82
N PHE A 178 -8.17 -15.32 -2.49
CA PHE A 178 -8.85 -16.25 -3.40
C PHE A 178 -9.24 -17.58 -2.75
N ASP A 179 -9.10 -17.72 -1.43
CA ASP A 179 -9.64 -18.88 -0.73
C ASP A 179 -11.18 -18.88 -0.80
N PRO A 180 -11.82 -19.94 -1.34
CA PRO A 180 -13.27 -20.01 -1.47
C PRO A 180 -13.99 -20.02 -0.12
N ASP A 181 -13.37 -20.62 0.90
CA ASP A 181 -13.92 -20.89 2.22
C ASP A 181 -13.49 -19.84 3.26
N ARG A 182 -12.87 -18.75 2.81
CA ARG A 182 -12.33 -17.70 3.67
C ARG A 182 -13.34 -17.25 4.75
N PRO A 183 -12.98 -17.27 6.04
CA PRO A 183 -13.93 -17.10 7.13
C PRO A 183 -14.44 -15.66 7.33
N TRP A 184 -13.85 -14.65 6.68
CA TRP A 184 -14.28 -13.24 6.73
C TRP A 184 -15.14 -12.81 5.54
N ARG A 185 -15.95 -13.72 4.98
CA ARG A 185 -17.07 -13.28 4.13
C ARG A 185 -17.97 -12.35 4.96
N ARG A 186 -18.43 -11.26 4.35
CA ARG A 186 -19.42 -10.36 4.97
C ARG A 186 -20.56 -11.21 5.52
N SER A 187 -20.75 -11.20 6.83
CA SER A 187 -21.97 -11.60 7.50
C SER A 187 -23.10 -10.71 6.94
N GLY A 188 -23.84 -11.24 5.96
CA GLY A 188 -24.91 -10.51 5.25
C GLY A 188 -24.85 -10.50 3.73
N ALA A 189 -23.92 -11.24 3.08
CA ALA A 189 -24.14 -11.62 1.69
C ALA A 189 -25.35 -12.58 1.66
N VAL A 190 -26.52 -12.05 1.30
CA VAL A 190 -27.75 -12.82 1.04
C VAL A 190 -27.37 -14.02 0.18
N GLU A 191 -27.65 -15.23 0.67
CA GLU A 191 -27.63 -16.44 -0.17
C GLU A 191 -28.50 -16.15 -1.38
N GLN A 192 -27.89 -16.03 -2.56
CA GLN A 192 -28.68 -16.06 -3.77
C GLN A 192 -29.31 -17.46 -3.85
N PRO A 193 -30.63 -17.58 -4.09
CA PRO A 193 -31.25 -18.87 -4.26
C PRO A 193 -30.50 -19.61 -5.37
N THR A 194 -30.10 -20.84 -5.09
CA THR A 194 -29.50 -21.69 -6.11
C THR A 194 -30.54 -21.92 -7.21
N VAL A 195 -30.11 -21.95 -8.47
CA VAL A 195 -30.95 -22.16 -9.67
C VAL A 195 -31.80 -23.46 -9.60
N SER A 196 -31.55 -24.33 -8.61
CA SER A 196 -32.36 -25.52 -8.35
C SER A 196 -33.75 -25.26 -7.78
N ASP A 197 -34.05 -24.06 -7.28
CA ASP A 197 -35.36 -23.72 -6.69
C ASP A 197 -36.39 -23.21 -7.71
N GLU A 198 -36.01 -22.93 -8.97
CA GLU A 198 -36.93 -22.48 -10.03
C GLU A 198 -37.48 -23.62 -10.91
N LEU A 199 -37.14 -24.88 -10.60
CA LEU A 199 -37.55 -26.07 -11.38
C LEU A 199 -38.33 -27.11 -10.56
N ARG A 200 -39.07 -26.69 -9.53
CA ARG A 200 -40.04 -27.54 -8.83
C ARG A 200 -41.46 -26.98 -8.91
#